data_AF-A0A7W1EWT7-F1
#
_entry.id   AF-A0A7W1EWT7-F1
#
_cell.length_a   1.000
_cell.length_b   1.000
_cell.length_c   1.000
_cell.angle_alpha   90.00
_cell.angle_beta   90.00
_cell.angle_gamma   90.00
#
_symmetry.space_group_name_H-M   'P 1'
#
loop_
_entity.id
_entity.type
_entity.pdbx_description
1 polymer ?
#
loop_
_entity_poly.entity_id
_entity_poly.type
_entity_poly.pdbx_seq_one_letter_code
_entity_poly.pdbx_strand_id
1 'polypeptide(L)'
;MKKQLSKLTLGIALFAAASGIAQDGKIQPCNTFAAMEEAFKANPGAEKRYNTLQEEAYKQYVEAEKNKGTNKTSAAFQYTIPVVFHVLHQGGGENVSDATCAAALAQMNLDYAAAGPDVSTIAAPFQPLYINSDIKFMLARRDPNNNCTSGIVHHLDSRTVWAQSNVGTNYTGITWDPTKYLNIIVVKQIVPTGTVT
;
A
#
# COMPACT_ATOMS: atom_id res chain seq x y z
N MET A 1 14.29 -66.27 56.11
CA MET A 1 15.09 -66.22 54.87
C MET A 1 14.42 -65.28 53.88
N LYS A 2 15.06 -64.12 53.57
CA LYS A 2 15.08 -63.37 52.29
C LYS A 2 13.84 -63.53 51.36
N LYS A 3 13.03 -62.50 51.06
CA LYS A 3 13.28 -61.37 50.12
C LYS A 3 12.01 -60.49 50.07
N GLN A 4 12.08 -59.18 50.37
CA GLN A 4 12.27 -58.02 49.48
C GLN A 4 10.95 -57.36 49.00
N LEU A 5 10.86 -56.06 49.30
CA LEU A 5 9.82 -55.09 48.96
C LEU A 5 9.69 -54.88 47.44
N SER A 6 8.49 -54.51 46.97
CA SER A 6 8.38 -53.41 46.01
C SER A 6 7.01 -52.73 46.13
N LYS A 7 7.04 -51.41 46.33
CA LYS A 7 5.88 -50.51 46.45
C LYS A 7 5.39 -50.19 45.03
N LEU A 8 4.11 -50.40 44.74
CA LEU A 8 3.49 -49.90 43.51
C LEU A 8 2.76 -48.61 43.83
N THR A 9 3.39 -47.50 43.45
CA THR A 9 2.93 -46.13 43.68
C THR A 9 1.76 -45.80 42.74
N LEU A 10 0.77 -45.13 43.33
CA LEU A 10 -0.42 -44.53 42.75
C LEU A 10 -0.12 -43.68 41.50
N GLY A 11 -0.68 -44.07 40.35
CA GLY A 11 -0.56 -43.32 39.10
C GLY A 11 -1.46 -42.08 39.10
N ILE A 12 -0.85 -40.90 39.25
CA ILE A 12 -1.50 -39.61 39.01
C ILE A 12 -1.40 -39.33 37.50
N ALA A 13 -2.55 -39.27 36.83
CA ALA A 13 -2.67 -38.84 35.45
C ALA A 13 -2.32 -37.35 35.33
N LEU A 14 -1.15 -37.04 34.76
CA LEU A 14 -0.73 -35.67 34.45
C LEU A 14 -1.34 -35.27 33.10
N PHE A 15 -2.51 -34.64 33.14
CA PHE A 15 -3.08 -33.89 32.01
C PHE A 15 -2.28 -32.58 31.86
N ALA A 16 -1.14 -32.62 31.16
CA ALA A 16 -0.48 -31.40 30.71
C ALA A 16 -1.10 -30.99 29.37
N ALA A 17 -2.05 -30.06 29.42
CA ALA A 17 -2.60 -29.41 28.25
C ALA A 17 -1.46 -28.75 27.46
N ALA A 18 -1.18 -29.27 26.27
CA ALA A 18 -0.38 -28.56 25.28
C ALA A 18 -1.23 -27.37 24.81
N SER A 19 -0.99 -26.20 25.41
CA SER A 19 -1.44 -24.93 24.85
C SER A 19 -0.68 -24.68 23.56
N GLY A 20 -1.15 -25.27 22.47
CA GLY A 20 -0.80 -24.82 21.13
C GLY A 20 -1.33 -23.41 21.00
N ILE A 21 -0.46 -22.41 21.10
CA ILE A 21 -0.78 -21.05 20.69
C ILE A 21 -0.98 -21.12 19.18
N ALA A 22 -2.24 -21.26 18.75
CA ALA A 22 -2.59 -20.95 17.38
C ALA A 22 -2.35 -19.44 17.22
N GLN A 23 -1.20 -19.08 16.62
CA GLN A 23 -1.03 -17.73 16.08
C GLN A 23 -1.93 -17.66 14.86
N ASP A 24 -3.20 -17.32 15.08
CA ASP A 24 -4.10 -16.88 14.02
C ASP A 24 -3.54 -15.56 13.50
N GLY A 25 -2.72 -15.65 12.46
CA GLY A 25 -2.03 -14.52 11.86
C GLY A 25 -3.06 -13.63 11.17
N LYS A 26 -3.61 -12.65 11.91
CA LYS A 26 -4.54 -11.66 11.37
C LYS A 26 -3.89 -10.96 10.18
N ILE A 27 -4.39 -11.21 8.98
CA ILE A 27 -3.93 -10.53 7.77
C ILE A 27 -4.56 -9.15 7.71
N GLN A 28 -3.71 -8.12 7.66
CA GLN A 28 -4.15 -6.76 7.33
C GLN A 28 -4.06 -6.59 5.81
N PRO A 29 -5.16 -6.32 5.08
CA PRO A 29 -5.12 -6.12 3.63
C PRO A 29 -4.30 -4.88 3.22
N CYS A 30 -4.25 -3.89 4.11
CA CYS A 30 -3.44 -2.70 3.98
C CYS A 30 -2.80 -2.38 5.35
N ASN A 31 -1.47 -2.30 5.39
CA ASN A 31 -0.72 -2.08 6.62
C ASN A 31 -0.11 -0.68 6.74
N THR A 32 -0.60 0.29 5.94
CA THR A 32 -0.02 1.64 5.88
C THR A 32 0.04 2.31 7.24
N PHE A 33 -1.01 2.19 8.07
CA PHE A 33 -1.03 2.81 9.39
C PHE A 33 0.03 2.21 10.32
N ALA A 34 0.08 0.88 10.45
CA ALA A 34 1.05 0.23 11.33
C ALA A 34 2.49 0.40 10.83
N ALA A 35 2.72 0.34 9.51
CA ALA A 35 4.03 0.62 8.92
C ALA A 35 4.48 2.08 9.17
N MET A 36 3.56 3.04 9.11
CA MET A 36 3.84 4.43 9.46
C MET A 36 4.18 4.59 10.95
N GLU A 37 3.44 3.92 11.84
CA GLU A 37 3.73 3.92 13.27
C GLU A 37 5.10 3.30 13.59
N GLU A 38 5.45 2.19 12.94
CA GLU A 38 6.78 1.59 13.01
C GLU A 38 7.87 2.55 12.50
N ALA A 39 7.62 3.25 11.39
CA ALA A 39 8.55 4.25 10.86
C ALA A 39 8.75 5.43 11.83
N PHE A 40 7.70 5.87 12.53
CA PHE A 40 7.80 6.92 13.56
C PHE A 40 8.63 6.46 14.76
N LYS A 41 8.46 5.21 15.21
CA LYS A 41 9.28 4.62 16.28
C LYS A 41 10.75 4.50 15.88
N ALA A 42 11.02 4.14 14.63
CA ALA A 42 12.37 3.92 14.12
C ALA A 42 13.16 5.21 13.85
N ASN A 43 12.49 6.35 13.60
CA ASN A 43 13.13 7.60 13.22
C ASN A 43 12.68 8.78 14.11
N PRO A 44 13.43 9.09 15.19
CA PRO A 44 13.11 10.19 16.09
C PRO A 44 12.94 11.52 15.33
N GLY A 45 11.74 12.10 15.40
CA GLY A 45 11.36 13.33 14.71
C GLY A 45 10.65 13.13 13.36
N ALA A 46 10.49 11.90 12.87
CA ALA A 46 9.63 11.62 11.71
C ALA A 46 8.16 11.97 11.97
N GLU A 47 7.62 11.60 13.14
CA GLU A 47 6.24 11.95 13.53
C GLU A 47 6.03 13.47 13.59
N LYS A 48 6.95 14.21 14.21
CA LYS A 48 6.89 15.67 14.26
C LYS A 48 6.87 16.27 12.86
N ARG A 49 7.76 15.81 11.96
CA ARG A 49 7.79 16.28 10.56
C ARG A 49 6.49 15.95 9.83
N TYR A 50 5.96 14.74 10.00
CA TYR A 50 4.68 14.35 9.43
C TYR A 50 3.56 15.30 9.87
N ASN A 51 3.42 15.54 11.18
CA ASN A 51 2.38 16.43 11.71
C ASN A 51 2.54 17.87 11.20
N THR A 52 3.77 18.39 11.14
CA THR A 52 4.03 19.72 10.56
C THR A 52 3.59 19.81 9.11
N LEU A 53 3.90 18.80 8.27
CA LEU A 53 3.47 18.77 6.87
C LEU A 53 1.95 18.69 6.74
N GLN A 54 1.28 17.93 7.60
CA GLN A 54 -0.19 17.86 7.61
C GLN A 54 -0.84 19.20 7.98
N GLU A 55 -0.29 19.88 8.99
CA GLU A 55 -0.75 21.20 9.40
C GLU A 55 -0.54 22.25 8.29
N GLU A 56 0.59 22.21 7.60
CA GLU A 56 0.90 23.08 6.47
C GLU A 56 -0.05 22.84 5.29
N ALA A 57 -0.28 21.58 4.92
CA ALA A 57 -1.23 21.21 3.87
C ALA A 57 -2.66 21.68 4.20
N TYR A 58 -3.09 21.52 5.46
CA TYR A 58 -4.40 21.98 5.90
C TYR A 58 -4.53 23.50 5.84
N LYS A 59 -3.49 24.26 6.23
CA LYS A 59 -3.48 25.73 6.11
C LYS A 59 -3.63 26.16 4.64
N GLN A 60 -2.88 25.54 3.73
CA GLN A 60 -2.98 25.81 2.29
C GLN A 60 -4.38 25.53 1.75
N TYR A 61 -5.00 24.42 2.16
CA TYR A 61 -6.38 24.09 1.80
C TYR A 61 -7.36 25.18 2.28
N VAL A 62 -7.30 25.58 3.55
CA VAL A 62 -8.19 26.60 4.12
C VAL A 62 -8.02 27.95 3.42
N GLU A 63 -6.79 28.33 3.07
CA GLU A 63 -6.51 29.55 2.30
C GLU A 63 -7.07 29.47 0.87
N ALA A 64 -6.94 28.32 0.21
CA ALA A 64 -7.53 28.10 -1.11
C ALA A 64 -9.06 28.21 -1.08
N GLU A 65 -9.73 27.62 -0.08
CA GLU A 65 -11.18 27.72 0.08
C GLU A 65 -11.67 29.16 0.27
N LYS A 66 -10.96 29.98 1.05
CA LYS A 66 -11.29 31.41 1.23
C LYS A 66 -11.22 32.19 -0.08
N ASN A 67 -10.35 31.79 -1.01
CA ASN A 67 -10.09 32.49 -2.27
C ASN A 67 -10.93 31.96 -3.45
N LYS A 68 -11.78 30.94 -3.25
CA LYS A 68 -12.63 30.38 -4.32
C LYS A 68 -13.63 31.38 -4.91
N GLY A 69 -14.07 32.39 -4.16
CA GLY A 69 -15.07 33.37 -4.60
C GLY A 69 -14.54 34.56 -5.41
N THR A 70 -13.23 34.84 -5.35
CA THR A 70 -12.61 36.03 -5.97
C THR A 70 -11.95 35.74 -7.32
N ASN A 71 -11.58 34.49 -7.58
CA ASN A 71 -10.98 34.05 -8.84
C ASN A 71 -12.06 33.54 -9.80
N LYS A 72 -12.75 34.47 -10.49
CA LYS A 72 -13.62 34.11 -11.62
C LYS A 72 -12.77 33.56 -12.77
N THR A 73 -12.99 32.27 -13.04
CA THR A 73 -12.55 31.49 -14.21
C THR A 73 -11.04 31.35 -14.44
N SER A 74 -10.49 30.25 -13.96
CA SER A 74 -9.74 29.35 -14.84
C SER A 74 -10.58 28.08 -14.98
N ALA A 75 -10.62 27.46 -16.16
CA ALA A 75 -11.29 26.17 -16.34
C ALA A 75 -10.89 25.19 -15.22
N ALA A 76 -11.77 24.29 -14.82
CA ALA A 76 -11.45 23.23 -13.84
C ALA A 76 -10.09 22.61 -14.21
N PHE A 77 -9.09 22.84 -13.36
CA PHE A 77 -7.72 22.44 -13.65
C PHE A 77 -7.59 20.97 -13.27
N GLN A 78 -7.38 20.11 -14.27
CA GLN A 78 -7.13 18.69 -14.03
C GLN A 78 -5.65 18.47 -13.68
N TYR A 79 -5.38 18.06 -12.45
CA TYR A 79 -4.04 17.69 -11.99
C TYR A 79 -3.63 16.37 -12.63
N THR A 80 -2.62 16.42 -13.51
CA THR A 80 -2.09 15.21 -14.15
C THR A 80 -0.87 14.71 -13.39
N ILE A 81 -0.95 13.48 -12.86
CA ILE A 81 0.13 12.81 -12.13
C ILE A 81 0.80 11.79 -13.06
N PRO A 82 2.10 11.95 -13.38
CA PRO A 82 2.87 10.94 -14.10
C PRO A 82 3.06 9.69 -13.24
N VAL A 83 2.69 8.53 -13.77
CA VAL A 83 2.80 7.23 -13.11
C VAL A 83 3.86 6.38 -13.77
N VAL A 84 4.67 5.71 -12.96
CA VAL A 84 5.56 4.65 -13.41
C VAL A 84 5.25 3.36 -12.64
N PHE A 85 5.05 2.27 -13.38
CA PHE A 85 4.98 0.93 -12.81
C PHE A 85 6.36 0.29 -12.80
N HIS A 86 6.75 -0.30 -11.68
CA HIS A 86 7.94 -1.12 -11.54
C HIS A 86 7.51 -2.55 -11.19
N VAL A 87 7.57 -3.44 -12.16
CA VAL A 87 7.18 -4.85 -12.02
C VAL A 87 8.43 -5.66 -11.70
N LEU A 88 8.58 -6.13 -10.46
CA LEU A 88 9.68 -7.02 -10.08
C LEU A 88 9.26 -8.47 -10.28
N HIS A 89 10.05 -9.21 -11.05
CA HIS A 89 9.74 -10.59 -11.39
C HIS A 89 10.96 -11.48 -11.52
N GLN A 90 10.74 -12.78 -11.42
CA GLN A 90 11.69 -13.85 -11.76
C GLN A 90 11.24 -14.65 -12.99
N GLY A 91 10.30 -14.09 -13.76
CA GLY A 91 9.75 -14.70 -14.97
C GLY A 91 8.51 -15.57 -14.73
N GLY A 92 7.98 -15.57 -13.50
CA GLY A 92 6.73 -16.23 -13.14
C GLY A 92 5.50 -15.34 -13.35
N GLY A 93 4.39 -15.72 -12.70
CA GLY A 93 3.11 -15.01 -12.79
C GLY A 93 3.12 -13.59 -12.20
N GLU A 94 4.13 -13.25 -11.40
CA GLU A 94 4.36 -11.89 -10.93
C GLU A 94 4.79 -10.92 -12.04
N ASN A 95 5.24 -11.43 -13.19
CA ASN A 95 5.52 -10.62 -14.38
C ASN A 95 4.21 -10.26 -15.10
N VAL A 96 3.39 -9.42 -14.47
CA VAL A 96 2.09 -8.98 -15.00
C VAL A 96 2.24 -8.23 -16.31
N SER A 97 1.26 -8.33 -17.22
CA SER A 97 1.36 -7.66 -18.53
C SER A 97 1.21 -6.14 -18.44
N ASP A 98 1.77 -5.39 -19.40
CA ASP A 98 1.53 -3.95 -19.57
C ASP A 98 0.03 -3.62 -19.63
N ALA A 99 -0.77 -4.49 -20.27
CA ALA A 99 -2.22 -4.35 -20.36
C ALA A 99 -2.89 -4.42 -18.97
N THR A 100 -2.38 -5.27 -18.07
CA THR A 100 -2.85 -5.35 -16.68
C THR A 100 -2.55 -4.05 -15.92
N CYS A 101 -1.34 -3.51 -16.05
CA CYS A 101 -0.98 -2.21 -15.47
C CYS A 101 -1.84 -1.07 -16.03
N ALA A 102 -2.05 -1.05 -17.35
CA ALA A 102 -2.90 -0.04 -18.00
C ALA A 102 -4.36 -0.13 -17.56
N ALA A 103 -4.89 -1.35 -17.38
CA ALA A 103 -6.26 -1.56 -16.87
C ALA A 103 -6.40 -1.08 -15.41
N ALA A 104 -5.42 -1.36 -14.55
CA ALA A 104 -5.41 -0.85 -13.18
C ALA A 104 -5.37 0.69 -13.14
N LEU A 105 -4.55 1.31 -13.99
CA LEU A 105 -4.50 2.77 -14.15
C LEU A 105 -5.83 3.35 -14.66
N ALA A 106 -6.50 2.64 -15.58
CA ALA A 106 -7.81 3.04 -16.09
C ALA A 106 -8.89 3.02 -15.00
N GLN A 107 -8.93 1.96 -14.18
CA GLN A 107 -9.84 1.88 -13.04
C GLN A 107 -9.57 3.00 -12.03
N MET A 108 -8.30 3.26 -11.68
CA MET A 108 -7.94 4.36 -10.79
C MET A 108 -8.42 5.72 -11.33
N ASN A 109 -8.34 5.94 -12.64
CA ASN A 109 -8.89 7.15 -13.25
C ASN A 109 -10.43 7.23 -13.20
N LEU A 110 -11.15 6.10 -13.30
CA LEU A 110 -12.60 6.08 -13.12
C LEU A 110 -12.98 6.48 -11.70
N ASP A 111 -12.28 5.94 -10.71
CA ASP A 111 -12.55 6.19 -9.30
C ASP A 111 -12.32 7.68 -8.96
N TYR A 112 -11.20 8.25 -9.42
CA TYR A 112 -10.88 9.66 -9.18
C TYR A 112 -11.75 10.65 -10.00
N ALA A 113 -12.33 10.19 -11.11
CA ALA A 113 -13.30 10.97 -11.89
C ALA A 113 -14.74 10.84 -11.38
N ALA A 114 -14.95 10.09 -10.29
CA ALA A 114 -16.27 9.69 -9.81
C ALA A 114 -17.16 9.03 -10.87
N ALA A 115 -16.54 8.22 -11.74
CA ALA A 115 -17.15 7.57 -12.89
C ALA A 115 -17.07 6.04 -12.80
N GLY A 116 -16.87 5.48 -11.60
CA GLY A 116 -16.90 4.04 -11.37
C GLY A 116 -18.24 3.40 -11.79
N PRO A 117 -18.23 2.13 -12.23
CA PRO A 117 -19.46 1.45 -12.63
C PRO A 117 -20.42 1.16 -11.45
N ASP A 118 -19.91 1.20 -10.22
CA ASP A 118 -20.62 0.89 -8.97
C ASP A 118 -21.09 2.15 -8.21
N VAL A 119 -20.96 3.34 -8.80
CA VAL A 119 -21.32 4.62 -8.18
C VAL A 119 -22.79 4.68 -7.76
N SER A 120 -23.67 3.97 -8.47
CA SER A 120 -25.09 3.85 -8.12
C SER A 120 -25.37 2.99 -6.88
N THR A 121 -24.37 2.26 -6.38
CA THR A 121 -24.49 1.39 -5.20
C THR A 121 -24.07 2.08 -3.90
N ILE A 122 -23.53 3.29 -3.99
CA ILE A 122 -23.14 4.08 -2.82
C ILE A 122 -24.40 4.40 -2.00
N ALA A 123 -24.30 4.22 -0.68
CA ALA A 123 -25.43 4.51 0.20
C ALA A 123 -25.77 6.01 0.15
N ALA A 124 -27.07 6.33 0.11
CA ALA A 124 -27.56 7.70 -0.10
C ALA A 124 -26.90 8.79 0.79
N PRO A 125 -26.60 8.56 2.09
CA PRO A 125 -25.91 9.56 2.90
C PRO A 125 -24.48 9.90 2.43
N PHE A 126 -23.80 8.98 1.73
CA PHE A 126 -22.43 9.13 1.28
C PHE A 126 -22.31 9.53 -0.20
N GLN A 127 -23.38 9.41 -0.99
CA GLN A 127 -23.40 9.80 -2.41
C GLN A 127 -22.86 11.22 -2.65
N PRO A 128 -23.21 12.25 -1.85
CA PRO A 128 -22.72 13.61 -2.09
C PRO A 128 -21.22 13.78 -1.79
N LEU A 129 -20.60 12.84 -1.08
CA LEU A 129 -19.17 12.88 -0.73
C LEU A 129 -18.28 12.27 -1.81
N TYR A 130 -18.86 11.49 -2.73
CA TYR A 130 -18.14 10.88 -3.84
C TYR A 130 -18.11 11.84 -5.03
N ILE A 131 -17.01 12.58 -5.15
CA ILE A 131 -16.85 13.68 -6.10
C ILE A 131 -15.74 13.39 -7.10
N ASN A 132 -15.82 14.00 -8.28
CA ASN A 132 -14.68 14.08 -9.19
C ASN A 132 -13.58 14.92 -8.50
N SER A 133 -12.42 14.31 -8.33
CA SER A 133 -11.27 14.93 -7.65
C SER A 133 -10.44 15.82 -8.57
N ASP A 134 -10.78 15.90 -9.86
CA ASP A 134 -10.02 16.58 -10.91
C ASP A 134 -8.54 16.13 -10.97
N ILE A 135 -8.27 14.88 -10.61
CA ILE A 135 -6.96 14.24 -10.70
C ILE A 135 -7.00 13.19 -11.82
N LYS A 136 -5.97 13.18 -12.65
CA LYS A 136 -5.77 12.20 -13.72
C LYS A 136 -4.39 11.58 -13.63
N PHE A 137 -4.34 10.28 -13.71
CA PHE A 137 -3.10 9.51 -13.72
C PHE A 137 -2.77 9.09 -15.14
N MET A 138 -1.53 9.32 -15.56
CA MET A 138 -1.06 8.96 -16.90
C MET A 138 0.28 8.27 -16.81
N LEU A 139 0.47 7.20 -17.58
CA LEU A 139 1.79 6.58 -17.71
C LEU A 139 2.81 7.64 -18.16
N ALA A 140 3.92 7.69 -17.45
CA ALA A 140 5.04 8.55 -17.81
C ALA A 140 5.51 8.25 -19.24
N ARG A 141 5.75 9.31 -20.02
CA ARG A 141 6.26 9.21 -21.40
C ARG A 141 7.73 9.58 -21.54
N ARG A 142 8.30 10.13 -20.47
CA ARG A 142 9.72 10.45 -20.32
C ARG A 142 10.23 9.80 -19.05
N ASP A 143 11.39 9.17 -19.12
CA ASP A 143 12.08 8.63 -17.94
C ASP A 143 12.88 9.75 -17.22
N PRO A 144 13.56 9.47 -16.08
CA PRO A 144 14.36 10.47 -15.38
C PRO A 144 15.52 11.06 -16.21
N ASN A 145 15.98 10.34 -17.24
CA ASN A 145 17.03 10.75 -18.16
C ASN A 145 16.45 11.41 -19.43
N ASN A 146 15.15 11.70 -19.45
CA ASN A 146 14.42 12.35 -20.55
C ASN A 146 14.26 11.50 -21.83
N ASN A 147 14.47 10.18 -21.75
CA ASN A 147 14.23 9.26 -22.86
C ASN A 147 12.76 8.85 -22.94
N CYS A 148 12.30 8.46 -24.15
CA CYS A 148 10.96 7.91 -24.33
C CYS A 148 10.78 6.60 -23.55
N THR A 149 9.63 6.45 -22.89
CA THR A 149 9.29 5.26 -22.10
C THR A 149 7.79 4.94 -22.21
N SER A 150 7.44 3.68 -21.97
CA SER A 150 6.05 3.25 -21.78
C SER A 150 5.49 3.67 -20.42
N GLY A 151 6.35 3.99 -19.44
CA GLY A 151 5.98 4.19 -18.04
C GLY A 151 5.79 2.87 -17.28
N ILE A 152 6.17 1.74 -17.87
CA ILE A 152 6.11 0.41 -17.26
C ILE A 152 7.49 -0.22 -17.41
N VAL A 153 8.12 -0.56 -16.29
CA VAL A 153 9.48 -1.10 -16.24
C VAL A 153 9.44 -2.47 -15.59
N HIS A 154 9.90 -3.47 -16.34
CA HIS A 154 10.03 -4.86 -15.89
C HIS A 154 11.45 -5.10 -15.40
N HIS A 155 11.57 -5.40 -14.12
CA HIS A 155 12.82 -5.69 -13.44
C HIS A 155 12.93 -7.20 -13.21
N LEU A 156 13.88 -7.83 -13.89
CA LEU A 156 14.29 -9.20 -13.54
C LEU A 156 15.07 -9.13 -12.23
N ASP A 157 14.38 -9.34 -11.10
CA ASP A 157 14.89 -9.09 -9.76
C ASP A 157 14.34 -10.16 -8.81
N SER A 158 15.17 -10.67 -7.90
CA SER A 158 14.76 -11.68 -6.91
C SER A 158 14.03 -11.11 -5.70
N ARG A 159 14.03 -9.79 -5.51
CA ARG A 159 13.34 -9.07 -4.41
C ARG A 159 11.82 -8.99 -4.67
N THR A 160 11.16 -10.12 -4.94
CA THR A 160 9.73 -10.16 -5.31
C THR A 160 8.80 -10.43 -4.12
N VAL A 161 9.35 -10.72 -2.94
CA VAL A 161 8.58 -11.00 -1.71
C VAL A 161 8.96 -9.96 -0.66
N TRP A 162 8.00 -9.12 -0.29
CA TRP A 162 8.16 -8.00 0.62
C TRP A 162 7.36 -8.24 1.90
N ALA A 163 7.78 -7.62 3.00
CA ALA A 163 7.02 -7.59 4.23
C ALA A 163 6.17 -6.31 4.29
N GLN A 164 4.91 -6.43 4.71
CA GLN A 164 4.00 -5.29 4.86
C GLN A 164 4.45 -4.26 5.91
N SER A 165 5.07 -4.71 7.00
CA SER A 165 5.46 -3.85 8.12
C SER A 165 6.76 -3.09 7.84
N ASN A 166 7.72 -3.76 7.19
CA ASN A 166 9.01 -3.17 6.89
C ASN A 166 9.52 -3.65 5.53
N VAL A 167 9.38 -2.78 4.53
CA VAL A 167 9.91 -3.01 3.18
C VAL A 167 11.44 -2.83 3.07
N GLY A 168 12.10 -2.36 4.14
CA GLY A 168 13.54 -2.17 4.21
C GLY A 168 14.09 -1.35 3.05
N THR A 169 15.11 -1.88 2.38
CA THR A 169 15.73 -1.32 1.17
C THR A 169 15.25 -2.00 -0.11
N ASN A 170 14.14 -2.74 -0.07
CA ASN A 170 13.70 -3.53 -1.22
C ASN A 170 13.39 -2.68 -2.45
N TYR A 171 12.94 -1.44 -2.25
CA TYR A 171 12.65 -0.48 -3.33
C TYR A 171 13.88 0.33 -3.77
N THR A 172 15.01 0.25 -3.07
CA THR A 172 16.20 1.05 -3.37
C THR A 172 16.73 0.71 -4.77
N GLY A 173 16.97 1.76 -5.56
CA GLY A 173 17.47 1.66 -6.94
C GLY A 173 16.39 1.33 -8.00
N ILE A 174 15.14 1.13 -7.59
CA ILE A 174 14.04 0.82 -8.52
C ILE A 174 13.23 2.07 -8.85
N THR A 175 12.95 2.90 -7.84
CA THR A 175 12.04 4.05 -7.95
C THR A 175 12.66 5.22 -8.71
N TRP A 176 11.84 5.91 -9.49
CA TRP A 176 12.14 7.23 -10.04
C TRP A 176 11.92 8.34 -8.99
N ASP A 177 12.39 9.54 -9.31
CA ASP A 177 12.28 10.73 -8.44
C ASP A 177 10.81 10.94 -7.98
N PRO A 178 10.51 10.74 -6.68
CA PRO A 178 9.15 10.78 -6.17
C PRO A 178 8.58 12.21 -6.12
N THR A 179 9.41 13.23 -6.36
CA THR A 179 8.94 14.61 -6.53
C THR A 179 8.32 14.87 -7.92
N LYS A 180 8.50 13.94 -8.86
CA LYS A 180 8.05 14.04 -10.26
C LYS A 180 7.12 12.92 -10.69
N TYR A 181 7.27 11.74 -10.11
CA TYR A 181 6.55 10.53 -10.51
C TYR A 181 5.88 9.85 -9.33
N LEU A 182 4.65 9.38 -9.54
CA LEU A 182 4.04 8.38 -8.68
C LEU A 182 4.62 7.01 -9.04
N ASN A 183 5.37 6.43 -8.12
CA ASN A 183 5.97 5.11 -8.26
C ASN A 183 5.02 4.03 -7.74
N ILE A 184 4.57 3.13 -8.62
CA ILE A 184 3.77 1.96 -8.23
C ILE A 184 4.62 0.72 -8.42
N ILE A 185 4.89 -0.01 -7.34
CA ILE A 185 5.74 -1.20 -7.37
C ILE A 185 4.86 -2.44 -7.27
N VAL A 186 5.00 -3.33 -8.24
CA VAL A 186 4.30 -4.61 -8.30
C VAL A 186 5.30 -5.71 -8.01
N VAL A 187 4.97 -6.55 -7.04
CA VAL A 187 5.82 -7.66 -6.58
C VAL A 187 4.95 -8.91 -6.45
N LYS A 188 5.59 -10.08 -6.39
CA LYS A 188 4.90 -11.37 -6.23
C LYS A 188 4.03 -11.42 -4.97
N GLN A 189 4.53 -10.86 -3.87
CA GLN A 189 3.87 -10.99 -2.58
C GLN A 189 4.30 -9.88 -1.62
N ILE A 190 3.34 -9.20 -0.98
CA ILE A 190 3.58 -8.27 0.15
C ILE A 190 3.08 -8.90 1.47
N VAL A 191 2.13 -9.84 1.38
CA VAL A 191 1.53 -10.55 2.51
C VAL A 191 1.93 -12.03 2.45
N PRO A 192 2.50 -12.64 3.50
CA PRO A 192 2.70 -14.09 3.54
C PRO A 192 1.40 -14.85 3.20
N THR A 193 1.49 -15.90 2.38
CA THR A 193 0.34 -16.76 2.04
C THR A 193 -0.36 -17.28 3.30
N GLY A 194 -1.64 -16.92 3.44
CA GLY A 194 -2.56 -17.31 4.51
C GLY A 194 -4.00 -16.87 4.18
N THR A 195 -4.98 -17.24 5.00
CA THR A 195 -6.40 -16.88 4.78
C THR A 195 -6.63 -15.40 5.10
N VAL A 196 -7.04 -14.62 4.11
CA VAL A 196 -7.52 -13.24 4.31
C VAL A 196 -8.95 -13.32 4.86
N THR A 197 -9.18 -12.82 6.08
CA THR A 197 -10.52 -12.64 6.66
C THR A 197 -10.92 -11.19 6.64
#